data_AF-A0A925K8F5-F1
#
_entry.id   AF-A0A925K8F5-F1
#
_cell.length_a   1.000
_cell.length_b   1.000
_cell.length_c   1.000
_cell.angle_alpha   90.00
_cell.angle_beta   90.00
_cell.angle_gamma   90.00
#
_symmetry.space_group_name_H-M   'P 1'
#
loop_
_entity.id
_entity.type
_entity.pdbx_description
1 polymer ?
#
loop_
_entity_poly.entity_id
_entity_poly.type
_entity_poly.pdbx_seq_one_letter_code
_entity_poly.pdbx_strand_id
1 'polypeptide(L)'
;MRKHFKQVAAALAVVLLFLLAGFSAAAQEIPKADNSIHDRMYFLAQKSDKILLPAEVSAHVRLLNTGQPNSAKRISAQTAALKVLYNKNLSKDDILFFGNQLLKIQSSTYTPLHVDIKKLLTNL
;
A
#
# COMPACT_ATOMS: atom_id res chain seq x y z
N MET A 1 -43.03 9.59 -52.41
CA MET A 1 -42.65 10.31 -51.17
C MET A 1 -42.16 9.43 -50.00
N ARG A 2 -42.17 8.08 -50.08
CA ARG A 2 -41.70 7.21 -48.96
C ARG A 2 -40.17 6.95 -48.91
N LYS A 3 -39.43 7.18 -49.99
CA LYS A 3 -37.97 6.91 -50.05
C LYS A 3 -37.13 7.99 -49.35
N HIS A 4 -37.45 9.28 -49.55
CA HIS A 4 -36.70 10.38 -48.93
C HIS A 4 -36.87 10.44 -47.41
N PHE A 5 -38.05 10.07 -46.89
CA PHE A 5 -38.31 10.05 -45.44
C PHE A 5 -37.44 9.01 -44.70
N LYS A 6 -37.20 7.84 -45.34
CA LYS A 6 -36.34 6.79 -44.78
C LYS A 6 -34.86 7.18 -44.76
N GLN A 7 -34.41 7.95 -45.75
CA GLN A 7 -33.03 8.44 -45.82
C GLN A 7 -32.74 9.52 -44.77
N VAL A 8 -33.69 10.42 -44.54
CA VAL A 8 -33.59 11.45 -43.49
C VAL A 8 -33.61 10.83 -42.10
N ALA A 9 -34.47 9.82 -41.86
CA ALA A 9 -34.52 9.10 -40.59
C ALA A 9 -33.22 8.30 -40.31
N ALA A 10 -32.63 7.69 -41.34
CA ALA A 10 -31.36 6.97 -41.21
C ALA A 10 -30.18 7.92 -40.92
N ALA A 11 -30.13 9.08 -41.57
CA ALA A 11 -29.12 10.10 -41.30
C ALA A 11 -29.24 10.67 -39.88
N LEU A 12 -30.47 10.92 -39.41
CA LEU A 12 -30.72 11.40 -38.05
C LEU A 12 -30.31 10.36 -36.99
N ALA A 13 -30.58 9.08 -37.23
CA ALA A 13 -30.16 7.99 -36.34
C ALA A 13 -28.63 7.86 -36.25
N VAL A 14 -27.91 8.07 -37.36
CA VAL A 14 -26.43 8.07 -37.36
C VAL A 14 -25.89 9.26 -36.57
N VAL A 15 -26.45 10.46 -36.74
CA VAL A 15 -26.05 11.65 -35.95
C VAL A 15 -26.34 11.46 -34.46
N LEU A 16 -27.48 10.85 -34.11
CA LEU A 16 -27.82 10.51 -32.72
C LEU A 16 -26.86 9.47 -32.11
N LEU A 17 -26.45 8.45 -32.87
CA LEU A 17 -25.47 7.45 -32.43
C LEU A 17 -24.08 8.07 -32.21
N PHE A 18 -23.66 9.01 -33.06
CA PHE A 18 -22.41 9.75 -32.89
C PHE A 18 -22.45 10.70 -31.68
N LEU A 19 -23.58 11.36 -31.43
CA LEU A 19 -23.75 12.21 -30.25
C LEU A 19 -23.75 11.40 -28.95
N LEU A 20 -24.39 10.23 -28.92
CA LEU A 20 -24.40 9.35 -27.74
C LEU A 20 -23.02 8.73 -27.44
N ALA A 21 -22.20 8.47 -28.46
CA ALA A 21 -20.85 7.95 -28.28
C ALA A 21 -19.85 8.99 -27.72
N GLY A 22 -20.10 10.29 -27.94
CA GLY A 22 -19.25 11.38 -27.44
C GLY A 22 -19.32 11.61 -25.92
N PHE A 23 -20.41 11.20 -25.26
CA PHE A 23 -20.60 11.42 -23.82
C PHE A 23 -20.02 10.31 -22.93
N SER A 24 -19.59 9.17 -23.48
CA SER A 24 -19.00 8.08 -22.70
C SER A 24 -17.52 8.27 -22.38
N ALA A 25 -16.81 9.18 -23.06
CA ALA A 25 -15.38 9.40 -22.85
C ALA A 25 -15.06 10.37 -21.68
N ALA A 26 -16.05 11.10 -21.17
CA ALA A 26 -15.84 12.17 -20.17
C ALA A 26 -16.26 11.79 -18.73
N ALA A 27 -16.74 10.58 -18.47
CA ALA A 27 -17.45 10.27 -17.23
C ALA A 27 -16.82 9.18 -16.33
N GLN A 28 -15.56 8.79 -16.56
CA GLN A 28 -14.92 7.80 -15.68
C GLN A 28 -13.42 8.03 -15.49
N GLU A 29 -13.03 9.25 -15.09
CA GLU A 29 -11.89 9.36 -14.18
C GLU A 29 -12.36 8.83 -12.82
N ILE A 30 -12.34 7.49 -12.67
CA ILE A 30 -12.38 6.87 -11.35
C ILE A 30 -11.16 7.47 -10.62
N PRO A 31 -11.34 8.18 -9.49
CA PRO A 31 -10.18 8.66 -8.75
C PRO A 31 -9.33 7.44 -8.44
N LYS A 32 -8.10 7.40 -8.99
CA LYS A 32 -7.14 6.35 -8.66
C LYS A 32 -7.05 6.32 -7.14
N ALA A 33 -7.26 5.15 -6.55
CA ALA A 33 -7.14 4.98 -5.11
C ALA A 33 -5.80 5.58 -4.67
N ASP A 34 -5.84 6.51 -3.71
CA ASP A 34 -4.66 7.16 -3.18
C ASP A 34 -3.81 6.12 -2.42
N ASN A 35 -2.80 5.59 -3.11
CA ASN A 35 -1.86 4.60 -2.58
C ASN A 35 -0.61 5.26 -1.97
N SER A 36 -0.61 6.58 -1.77
CA SER A 36 0.57 7.32 -1.30
C SER A 36 1.17 6.77 0.00
N ILE A 37 0.33 6.34 0.95
CA ILE A 37 0.77 5.73 2.21
C ILE A 37 1.47 4.40 1.94
N HIS A 38 0.84 3.52 1.16
CA HIS A 38 1.39 2.22 0.81
C HIS A 38 2.73 2.37 0.08
N ASP A 39 2.79 3.28 -0.89
CA ASP A 39 3.98 3.50 -1.72
C ASP A 39 5.12 4.08 -0.90
N ARG A 40 4.83 5.02 0.02
CA ARG A 40 5.84 5.53 0.95
C ARG A 40 6.36 4.43 1.86
N MET A 41 5.48 3.61 2.44
CA MET A 41 5.90 2.47 3.28
C MET A 41 6.76 1.49 2.50
N TYR A 42 6.37 1.16 1.27
CA TYR A 42 7.12 0.27 0.38
C TYR A 42 8.52 0.81 0.07
N PHE A 43 8.61 2.10 -0.28
CA PHE A 43 9.89 2.74 -0.57
C PHE A 43 10.84 2.76 0.64
N LEU A 44 10.31 3.03 1.85
CA LEU A 44 11.10 2.99 3.08
C LEU A 44 11.61 1.56 3.39
N ALA A 45 10.78 0.54 3.12
CA ALA A 45 11.18 -0.86 3.23
C ALA A 45 12.31 -1.21 2.25
N GLN A 46 12.20 -0.80 0.98
CA GLN A 46 13.25 -1.01 -0.02
C GLN A 46 14.57 -0.34 0.37
N LYS A 47 14.52 0.92 0.82
CA LYS A 47 15.70 1.65 1.32
C LYS A 47 16.39 0.99 2.52
N SER A 48 15.73 0.02 3.15
CA SER A 48 16.18 -0.63 4.38
C SER A 48 16.51 -2.11 4.19
N ASP A 49 16.46 -2.67 2.97
CA ASP A 49 16.63 -4.11 2.76
C ASP A 49 17.96 -4.63 3.34
N LYS A 50 19.02 -3.83 3.19
CA LYS A 50 20.41 -4.16 3.56
C LYS A 50 20.73 -3.87 5.01
N ILE A 51 19.78 -3.31 5.77
CA ILE A 51 20.01 -3.01 7.18
C ILE A 51 20.13 -4.33 7.94
N LEU A 52 21.22 -4.45 8.70
CA LEU A 52 21.46 -5.58 9.59
C LEU A 52 20.83 -5.26 10.94
N LEU A 53 19.94 -6.13 11.39
CA LEU A 53 19.39 -6.03 12.73
C LEU A 53 20.40 -6.56 13.76
N PRO A 54 20.43 -6.00 14.98
CA PRO A 54 21.13 -6.62 16.08
C PRO A 54 20.71 -8.08 16.27
N ALA A 55 21.65 -8.91 16.73
CA ALA A 55 21.41 -10.35 16.91
C ALA A 55 20.27 -10.61 17.91
N GLU A 56 20.23 -9.85 19.01
CA GLU A 56 19.16 -9.92 20.01
C GLU A 56 17.77 -9.65 19.42
N VAL A 57 17.65 -8.66 18.53
CA VAL A 57 16.39 -8.29 17.88
C VAL A 57 15.94 -9.41 16.95
N SER A 58 16.87 -9.97 16.17
CA SER A 58 16.58 -11.09 15.27
C SER A 58 16.16 -12.34 16.03
N ALA A 59 16.78 -12.63 17.19
CA ALA A 59 16.42 -13.74 18.06
C ALA A 59 15.04 -13.55 18.70
N HIS A 60 14.75 -12.34 19.17
CA HIS A 60 13.44 -11.98 19.73
C HIS A 60 12.29 -12.16 18.74
N VAL A 61 12.47 -11.73 17.48
CA VAL A 61 11.49 -11.97 16.41
C VAL A 61 11.21 -13.46 16.20
N ARG A 62 12.25 -14.31 16.26
CA ARG A 62 12.07 -15.76 16.17
C ARG A 62 11.28 -16.31 17.36
N LEU A 63 11.59 -15.83 18.56
CA LEU A 63 10.89 -16.22 19.78
C LEU A 63 9.39 -15.89 19.72
N LEU A 64 9.03 -14.67 19.30
CA LEU A 64 7.63 -14.22 19.16
C LEU A 64 6.80 -15.10 18.21
N ASN A 65 7.43 -15.78 17.25
CA ASN A 65 6.75 -16.61 16.26
C ASN A 65 6.93 -18.11 16.47
N THR A 66 7.54 -18.52 17.58
CA THR A 66 7.74 -19.95 17.89
C THR A 66 6.38 -20.63 18.09
N GLY A 67 6.17 -21.77 17.43
CA GLY A 67 4.90 -22.51 17.48
C GLY A 67 3.73 -21.86 16.72
N GLN A 68 3.95 -20.77 15.98
CA GLN A 68 2.90 -20.10 15.22
C GLN A 68 2.76 -20.67 13.79
N PRO A 69 1.53 -20.74 13.24
CA PRO A 69 1.35 -21.05 11.82
C PRO A 69 1.97 -19.95 10.96
N ASN A 70 2.59 -20.34 9.84
CA ASN A 70 3.28 -19.42 8.92
C ASN A 70 4.42 -18.61 9.60
N SER A 71 5.10 -19.18 10.60
CA SER A 71 6.18 -18.53 11.34
C SER A 71 7.25 -17.92 10.43
N ALA A 72 7.70 -18.62 9.38
CA ALA A 72 8.69 -18.10 8.45
C ALA A 72 8.24 -16.80 7.75
N LYS A 73 6.99 -16.74 7.29
CA LYS A 73 6.42 -15.55 6.64
C LYS A 73 6.31 -14.39 7.63
N ARG A 74 5.86 -14.67 8.86
CA ARG A 74 5.75 -13.65 9.91
C ARG A 74 7.11 -13.11 10.32
N ILE A 75 8.09 -13.99 10.56
CA ILE A 75 9.47 -13.63 10.87
C ILE A 75 10.05 -12.74 9.77
N SER A 76 9.87 -13.11 8.50
CA SER A 76 10.34 -12.32 7.36
C SER A 76 9.71 -10.91 7.34
N ALA A 77 8.39 -10.82 7.46
CA ALA A 77 7.66 -9.56 7.46
C ALA A 77 8.02 -8.65 8.65
N GLN A 78 8.08 -9.22 9.85
CA GLN A 78 8.49 -8.53 11.08
C GLN A 78 9.94 -8.04 11.02
N THR A 79 10.84 -8.87 10.49
CA THR A 79 12.25 -8.50 10.27
C THR A 79 12.35 -7.33 9.30
N ALA A 80 11.64 -7.36 8.17
CA ALA A 80 11.63 -6.27 7.20
C ALA A 80 11.12 -4.96 7.81
N ALA A 81 10.05 -5.02 8.60
CA ALA A 81 9.53 -3.86 9.32
C ALA A 81 10.56 -3.28 10.30
N LEU A 82 11.20 -4.11 11.11
CA LEU A 82 12.23 -3.67 12.06
C LEU A 82 13.45 -3.11 11.34
N LYS A 83 13.83 -3.64 10.18
CA LYS A 83 14.94 -3.06 9.39
C LYS A 83 14.72 -1.60 9.03
N VAL A 84 13.46 -1.21 8.75
CA VAL A 84 13.12 0.22 8.54
C VAL A 84 13.32 1.02 9.81
N LEU A 85 12.84 0.51 10.95
CA LEU A 85 12.90 1.21 12.23
C LEU A 85 14.33 1.35 12.78
N TYR A 86 15.23 0.44 12.41
CA TYR A 86 16.65 0.47 12.77
C TYR A 86 17.53 1.15 11.71
N ASN A 87 16.96 1.66 10.63
CA ASN A 87 17.73 2.29 9.56
C ASN A 87 18.17 3.71 9.94
N LYS A 88 19.44 3.85 10.38
CA LYS A 88 20.04 5.15 10.75
C LYS A 88 20.19 6.15 9.59
N ASN A 89 19.99 5.71 8.35
CA ASN A 89 20.08 6.58 7.17
C ASN A 89 18.72 7.22 6.81
N LEU A 90 17.63 6.82 7.47
CA LEU A 90 16.32 7.46 7.30
C LEU A 90 16.20 8.66 8.23
N SER A 91 15.37 9.63 7.83
CA SER A 91 15.01 10.74 8.70
C SER A 91 14.19 10.25 9.89
N LYS A 92 14.24 10.97 11.01
CA LYS A 92 13.40 10.66 12.18
C LYS A 92 11.91 10.65 11.82
N ASP A 93 11.49 11.59 10.96
CA ASP A 93 10.11 11.69 10.51
C ASP A 93 9.66 10.50 9.66
N ASP A 94 10.54 9.93 8.84
CA ASP A 94 10.24 8.70 8.09
C ASP A 94 10.09 7.49 9.00
N ILE A 95 10.94 7.38 10.02
CA ILE A 95 10.87 6.30 11.01
C ILE A 95 9.58 6.43 11.83
N LEU A 96 9.28 7.64 12.32
CA LEU A 96 8.04 7.94 13.04
C LEU A 96 6.82 7.67 12.17
N PHE A 97 6.82 8.12 10.92
CA PHE A 97 5.75 7.82 9.97
C PHE A 97 5.55 6.31 9.84
N PHE A 98 6.59 5.56 9.51
CA PHE A 98 6.49 4.12 9.26
C PHE A 98 6.04 3.35 10.51
N GLY A 99 6.63 3.65 11.67
CA GLY A 99 6.27 3.02 12.93
C GLY A 99 4.82 3.32 13.33
N ASN A 100 4.36 4.57 13.17
CA ASN A 100 2.96 4.92 13.45
C ASN A 100 1.97 4.25 12.49
N GLN A 101 2.34 4.02 11.22
CA GLN A 101 1.50 3.24 10.31
C GLN A 101 1.44 1.77 10.73
N LEU A 102 2.57 1.16 11.12
CA LEU A 102 2.57 -0.22 11.63
C LEU A 102 1.67 -0.38 12.87
N LEU A 103 1.72 0.56 13.81
CA LEU A 103 0.89 0.53 15.02
C LEU A 103 -0.61 0.58 14.75
N LYS A 104 -1.03 1.09 13.58
CA LYS A 104 -2.44 1.10 13.14
C LYS A 104 -2.89 -0.23 12.55
N ILE A 105 -1.96 -1.10 12.13
CA ILE A 105 -2.29 -2.37 11.48
C ILE A 105 -2.70 -3.40 12.54
N GLN A 106 -3.96 -3.80 12.53
CA GLN A 106 -4.46 -4.89 13.37
C GLN A 106 -4.22 -6.24 12.66
N SER A 107 -2.98 -6.73 12.71
CA SER A 107 -2.59 -8.01 12.10
C SER A 107 -1.84 -8.87 13.11
N SER A 108 -2.17 -10.16 13.18
CA SER A 108 -1.40 -11.13 13.96
C SER A 108 0.09 -11.21 13.57
N THR A 109 0.44 -10.69 12.39
CA THR A 109 1.84 -10.52 11.96
C THR A 109 2.54 -9.35 12.64
N TYR A 110 1.88 -8.21 12.91
CA TYR A 110 2.56 -7.00 13.40
C TYR A 110 2.19 -6.62 14.84
N THR A 111 0.99 -6.98 15.31
CA THR A 111 0.55 -6.74 16.68
C THR A 111 1.56 -7.18 17.74
N PRO A 112 2.24 -8.35 17.62
CA PRO A 112 3.25 -8.76 18.59
C PRO A 112 4.44 -7.79 18.74
N LEU A 113 4.74 -6.99 17.70
CA LEU A 113 5.83 -6.01 17.73
C LEU A 113 5.39 -4.64 18.30
N HIS A 114 4.11 -4.40 18.55
CA HIS A 114 3.63 -3.05 18.88
C HIS A 114 4.31 -2.46 20.12
N VAL A 115 4.61 -3.28 21.12
CA VAL A 115 5.33 -2.83 22.33
C VAL A 115 6.75 -2.40 21.97
N ASP A 116 7.46 -3.19 21.18
CA ASP A 116 8.83 -2.91 20.76
C ASP A 116 8.90 -1.66 19.87
N ILE A 117 7.94 -1.52 18.94
CA ILE A 117 7.82 -0.34 18.08
C ILE A 117 7.61 0.91 18.93
N LYS A 118 6.65 0.90 19.88
CA LYS A 118 6.41 2.06 20.75
C LYS A 118 7.67 2.47 21.53
N LYS A 119 8.41 1.49 22.06
CA LYS A 119 9.68 1.75 22.77
C LYS A 119 10.70 2.39 21.83
N LEU A 120 10.88 1.85 20.63
CA LEU A 120 11.81 2.41 19.64
C LEU A 120 11.45 3.84 19.28
N LEU A 121 10.17 4.13 19.00
CA LEU A 121 9.72 5.47 18.63
C LEU A 121 9.89 6.50 19.75
N THR A 122 9.83 6.08 21.01
CA THR A 122 10.04 6.96 22.17
C THR A 122 11.51 7.39 22.31
N ASN A 123 12.45 6.61 21.77
CA ASN A 123 13.89 6.81 21.90
C ASN A 123 14.53 7.50 20.67
N LEU A 124 13.72 8.02 19.73
CA LEU A 124 14.22 8.63 18.48
C LEU A 124 14.68 10.07 18.62
#